data_AF-A0A1B6K0M3-F1
#
_entry.id   AF-A0A1B6K0M3-F1
#
_cell.length_a   1.000
_cell.length_b   1.000
_cell.length_c   1.000
_cell.angle_alpha   90.00
_cell.angle_beta   90.00
_cell.angle_gamma   90.00
#
_symmetry.space_group_name_H-M   'P 1'
#
loop_
_entity.id
_entity.type
_entity.pdbx_description
1 polymer ?
#
loop_
_entity_poly.entity_id
_entity_poly.type
_entity_poly.pdbx_seq_one_letter_code
_entity_poly.pdbx_strand_id
1 'polypeptide(L)'
;DQMADYIKNMYEVKTAIYEVLVCLKRIYGPHSTLLQTVLKLFTDALVAIIVHDIKHLQLLDTVDKVQELPFVCGFLISIVARPNLVSLWLGTVPSSISQLYTTDGNLLVAVVSLLHTLAHSPELSLPKQELGAAVREAYSTVTGYSRESTQSVPDHSDSSLSVDSVDVKKVATPVLTELSVYLNCSLR
;
A
#
# COMPACT_ATOMS: atom_id res chain seq x y z
N ASP A 1 24.10 -1.81 -17.95
CA ASP A 1 25.46 -2.23 -17.55
C ASP A 1 26.06 -1.35 -16.45
N GLN A 2 26.24 -0.03 -16.64
CA GLN A 2 26.77 0.86 -15.57
C GLN A 2 25.89 0.99 -14.30
N MET A 3 24.58 0.77 -14.42
CA MET A 3 23.63 0.80 -13.29
C MET A 3 23.65 -0.51 -12.49
N ALA A 4 24.09 -1.61 -13.11
CA ALA A 4 24.26 -2.91 -12.46
C ALA A 4 25.56 -2.97 -11.65
N ASP A 5 26.63 -2.30 -12.10
CA ASP A 5 27.91 -2.20 -11.39
C ASP A 5 27.87 -1.28 -10.14
N TYR A 6 26.86 -0.41 -10.03
CA TYR A 6 26.69 0.48 -8.86
C TYR A 6 25.91 -0.18 -7.71
N ILE A 7 25.19 -1.28 -7.99
CA ILE A 7 24.52 -2.10 -6.98
C ILE A 7 25.53 -3.17 -6.52
N LYS A 8 26.57 -2.77 -5.78
CA LYS A 8 27.50 -3.75 -5.20
C LYS A 8 26.86 -4.58 -4.09
N ASN A 9 25.85 -4.03 -3.41
CA ASN A 9 25.07 -4.74 -2.40
C ASN A 9 23.71 -4.07 -2.20
N MET A 10 22.61 -4.78 -2.47
CA MET A 10 21.24 -4.31 -2.20
C MET A 10 21.03 -3.87 -0.73
N TYR A 11 21.82 -4.43 0.19
CA TYR A 11 21.84 -4.02 1.59
C TYR A 11 22.32 -2.57 1.79
N GLU A 12 23.33 -2.13 1.04
CA GLU A 12 23.87 -0.77 1.12
C GLU A 12 22.87 0.24 0.57
N VAL A 13 22.22 -0.08 -0.55
CA VAL A 13 21.16 0.75 -1.13
C VAL A 13 19.99 0.91 -0.14
N LYS A 14 19.53 -0.21 0.43
CA LYS A 14 18.48 -0.22 1.47
C LYS A 14 18.86 0.67 2.66
N THR A 15 20.10 0.58 3.12
CA THR A 15 20.58 1.34 4.27
C THR A 15 20.74 2.82 3.94
N ALA A 16 21.27 3.16 2.77
CA ALA A 16 21.40 4.54 2.33
C ALA A 16 20.03 5.23 2.22
N ILE A 17 19.03 4.56 1.63
CA ILE A 17 17.67 5.12 1.52
C ILE A 17 17.08 5.35 2.93
N TYR A 18 17.22 4.38 3.83
CA TYR A 18 16.76 4.55 5.21
C TYR A 18 17.43 5.75 5.90
N GLU A 19 18.76 5.87 5.80
CA GLU A 19 19.50 6.99 6.41
C GLU A 19 19.10 8.34 5.82
N VAL A 20 18.80 8.42 4.53
CA VAL A 20 18.25 9.63 3.89
C VAL A 20 16.92 10.00 4.54
N LEU A 21 16.00 9.06 4.71
CA LEU A 21 14.70 9.31 5.35
C LEU A 21 14.85 9.76 6.81
N VAL A 22 15.78 9.14 7.56
CA VAL A 22 16.09 9.54 8.94
C VAL A 22 16.69 10.95 8.98
N CYS A 23 17.61 11.27 8.06
CA CYS A 23 18.17 12.62 7.92
C CYS A 23 17.06 13.66 7.63
N LEU A 24 16.16 13.36 6.69
CA LEU A 24 15.02 14.23 6.38
C LEU A 24 14.14 14.45 7.61
N LYS A 25 13.82 13.39 8.35
CA LYS A 25 13.08 13.48 9.63
C LYS A 25 13.82 14.35 10.65
N ARG A 26 15.14 14.24 10.75
CA ARG A 26 15.94 15.01 11.70
C ARG A 26 16.02 16.49 11.36
N ILE A 27 16.17 16.82 10.07
CA ILE A 27 16.33 18.20 9.59
C ILE A 27 15.00 18.94 9.59
N TYR A 28 13.95 18.32 9.05
CA TYR A 28 12.67 18.99 8.81
C TYR A 28 11.56 18.60 9.79
N GLY A 29 11.83 17.62 10.66
CA GLY A 29 10.85 17.10 11.62
C GLY A 29 9.90 16.06 11.03
N PRO A 30 9.12 15.38 11.90
CA PRO A 30 8.20 14.31 11.49
C PRO A 30 7.03 14.79 10.64
N HIS A 31 6.61 16.04 10.79
CA HIS A 31 5.46 16.62 10.08
C HIS A 31 5.85 17.35 8.78
N SER A 32 7.10 17.25 8.35
CA SER A 32 7.56 17.85 7.10
C SER A 32 6.77 17.31 5.90
N THR A 33 6.17 18.20 5.12
CA THR A 33 5.46 17.84 3.88
C THR A 33 6.35 17.04 2.94
N LEU A 34 7.64 17.39 2.83
CA LEU A 34 8.59 16.66 1.99
C LEU A 34 8.72 15.20 2.45
N LEU A 35 8.94 14.99 3.75
CA LEU A 35 9.06 13.64 4.32
C LEU A 35 7.76 12.85 4.14
N GLN A 36 6.62 13.48 4.43
CA GLN A 36 5.30 12.85 4.29
C GLN A 36 5.03 12.45 2.84
N THR A 37 5.36 13.30 1.86
CA THR A 37 5.24 12.98 0.43
C THR A 37 6.15 11.81 0.05
N VAL A 38 7.41 11.80 0.48
CA VAL A 38 8.31 10.68 0.18
C VAL A 38 7.80 9.38 0.80
N LEU A 39 7.31 9.40 2.04
CA LEU A 39 6.74 8.21 2.68
C LEU A 39 5.45 7.73 1.98
N LYS A 40 4.62 8.63 1.44
CA LYS A 40 3.47 8.25 0.60
C LYS A 40 3.90 7.54 -0.68
N LEU A 41 4.98 8.00 -1.33
CA LEU A 41 5.50 7.35 -2.54
C LEU A 41 5.90 5.88 -2.30
N PHE A 42 6.34 5.51 -1.08
CA PHE A 42 6.56 4.10 -0.76
C PHE A 42 5.26 3.30 -0.80
N THR A 43 4.19 3.80 -0.18
CA THR A 43 2.87 3.16 -0.23
C THR A 43 2.34 3.07 -1.66
N ASP A 44 2.46 4.17 -2.42
CA ASP A 44 2.00 4.21 -3.81
C ASP A 44 2.76 3.21 -4.69
N ALA A 45 4.09 3.09 -4.52
CA ALA A 45 4.89 2.11 -5.23
C ALA A 45 4.49 0.66 -4.87
N LEU A 46 4.26 0.38 -3.58
CA LEU A 46 3.80 -0.94 -3.12
C LEU A 46 2.45 -1.29 -3.74
N VAL A 47 1.49 -0.36 -3.70
CA VAL A 47 0.17 -0.56 -4.31
C VAL A 47 0.29 -0.75 -5.82
N ALA A 48 1.08 0.05 -6.52
CA ALA A 48 1.26 -0.08 -7.97
C ALA A 48 1.85 -1.45 -8.38
N ILE A 49 2.80 -1.98 -7.61
CA ILE A 49 3.36 -3.32 -7.85
C ILE A 49 2.28 -4.39 -7.65
N ILE A 50 1.51 -4.32 -6.56
CA ILE A 50 0.43 -5.28 -6.29
C ILE A 50 -0.67 -5.18 -7.37
N VAL A 51 -1.00 -3.98 -7.84
CA VAL A 51 -1.95 -3.78 -8.94
C VAL A 51 -1.44 -4.40 -10.23
N HIS A 52 -0.16 -4.23 -10.53
CA HIS A 52 0.47 -4.88 -11.68
C HIS A 52 0.33 -6.40 -11.58
N ASP A 53 0.60 -6.99 -10.42
CA ASP A 53 0.42 -8.44 -10.21
C ASP A 53 -1.04 -8.87 -10.37
N ILE A 54 -2.00 -8.15 -9.78
CA ILE A 54 -3.43 -8.43 -9.93
C ILE A 54 -3.84 -8.39 -11.41
N LYS A 55 -3.38 -7.39 -12.17
CA LYS A 55 -3.72 -7.20 -13.59
C LYS A 55 -3.05 -8.24 -14.50
N HIS A 56 -1.81 -8.63 -14.20
CA HIS A 56 -1.06 -9.56 -15.03
C HIS A 56 -1.30 -11.03 -14.70
N LEU A 57 -1.65 -11.37 -13.44
CA LEU A 57 -1.85 -12.75 -13.00
C LEU A 57 -3.32 -13.21 -13.04
N GLN A 58 -4.29 -12.30 -13.20
CA GLN A 58 -5.74 -12.59 -13.23
C GLN A 58 -6.27 -13.47 -12.08
N LEU A 59 -5.51 -13.61 -11.00
CA LEU A 59 -5.84 -14.43 -9.84
C LEU A 59 -5.95 -13.51 -8.62
N LEU A 60 -7.16 -13.42 -8.08
CA LEU A 60 -7.44 -12.90 -6.76
C LEU A 60 -7.24 -14.06 -5.77
N ASP A 61 -6.01 -14.56 -5.68
CA ASP A 61 -5.71 -15.66 -4.75
C ASP A 61 -5.61 -15.12 -3.32
N THR A 62 -6.21 -15.86 -2.39
CA THR A 62 -6.16 -15.59 -0.96
C THR A 62 -4.73 -15.71 -0.46
N VAL A 63 -4.14 -14.54 -0.23
CA VAL A 63 -2.74 -14.25 0.11
C VAL A 63 -2.19 -15.15 1.21
N ASP A 64 -1.23 -16.02 0.87
CA ASP A 64 -0.33 -16.65 1.82
C ASP A 64 1.01 -15.90 1.85
N LYS A 65 1.29 -15.23 2.98
CA LYS A 65 2.61 -14.74 3.42
C LYS A 65 3.27 -13.57 2.66
N VAL A 66 3.93 -12.74 3.46
CA VAL A 66 4.90 -11.67 3.09
C VAL A 66 5.98 -12.11 2.11
N GLN A 67 6.29 -13.42 2.06
CA GLN A 67 7.28 -14.01 1.17
C GLN A 67 6.82 -14.14 -0.29
N GLU A 68 5.52 -13.99 -0.56
CA GLU A 68 4.93 -14.04 -1.91
C GLU A 68 4.72 -12.65 -2.54
N LEU A 69 4.92 -11.57 -1.77
CA LEU A 69 5.05 -10.25 -2.36
C LEU A 69 6.27 -10.24 -3.29
N PRO A 70 6.21 -9.59 -4.47
CA PRO A 70 7.38 -9.44 -5.32
C PRO A 70 8.56 -8.94 -4.50
N PHE A 71 9.76 -9.43 -4.82
CA PHE A 71 11.00 -9.06 -4.12
C PHE A 71 11.12 -7.55 -3.85
N VAL A 72 10.64 -6.73 -4.79
CA VAL A 72 10.61 -5.26 -4.70
C VAL A 72 9.71 -4.75 -3.56
N CYS A 73 8.53 -5.35 -3.35
CA CYS A 73 7.66 -4.99 -2.23
C CYS A 73 8.30 -5.32 -0.88
N GLY A 74 8.89 -6.51 -0.74
CA GLY A 74 9.64 -6.88 0.46
C GLY A 74 10.82 -5.94 0.72
N PHE A 75 11.55 -5.56 -0.33
CA PHE A 75 12.63 -4.58 -0.27
C PHE A 75 12.14 -3.22 0.26
N LEU A 76 11.08 -2.67 -0.32
CA LEU A 76 10.52 -1.37 0.06
C LEU A 76 9.98 -1.37 1.50
N ILE A 77 9.19 -2.38 1.88
CA ILE A 77 8.67 -2.54 3.25
C ILE A 77 9.83 -2.58 4.25
N SER A 78 10.90 -3.30 3.93
CA SER A 78 12.03 -3.46 4.84
C SER A 78 12.85 -2.16 5.09
N ILE A 79 12.60 -1.10 4.31
CA ILE A 79 13.13 0.25 4.52
C ILE A 79 12.24 1.01 5.50
N VAL A 80 10.94 1.09 5.21
CA VAL A 80 9.98 1.94 5.94
C VAL A 80 9.46 1.30 7.23
N ALA A 81 9.48 -0.02 7.36
CA ALA A 81 9.10 -0.75 8.57
C ALA A 81 10.16 -0.70 9.68
N ARG A 82 11.24 0.07 9.51
CA ARG A 82 12.29 0.21 10.53
C ARG A 82 11.84 1.10 11.71
N PRO A 83 12.38 0.86 12.92
CA PRO A 83 12.22 1.77 14.05
C PRO A 83 12.61 3.18 13.63
N ASN A 84 11.83 4.20 14.01
CA ASN A 84 11.89 5.62 13.60
C ASN A 84 11.02 6.05 12.42
N LEU A 85 10.75 5.17 11.45
CA LEU A 85 9.97 5.52 10.26
C LEU A 85 8.60 4.86 10.24
N VAL A 86 8.46 3.65 10.79
CA VAL A 86 7.26 2.82 10.67
C VAL A 86 5.97 3.54 11.05
N SER A 87 5.92 4.22 12.21
CA SER A 87 4.71 4.93 12.65
C SER A 87 4.40 6.14 11.76
N LEU A 88 5.43 6.86 11.28
CA LEU A 88 5.25 7.98 10.35
C LEU A 88 4.74 7.50 9.00
N TRP A 89 5.30 6.41 8.50
CA TRP A 89 4.88 5.80 7.24
C TRP A 89 3.45 5.26 7.33
N LEU A 90 3.13 4.45 8.34
CA LEU A 90 1.77 3.96 8.53
C LEU A 90 0.76 5.10 8.73
N GLY A 91 1.19 6.21 9.35
CA GLY A 91 0.39 7.43 9.49
C GLY A 91 0.02 8.10 8.16
N THR A 92 0.78 7.89 7.08
CA THR A 92 0.43 8.45 5.76
C THR A 92 -0.60 7.61 5.01
N VAL A 93 -0.65 6.30 5.28
CA VAL A 93 -1.46 5.33 4.53
C VAL A 93 -2.95 5.70 4.47
N PRO A 94 -3.63 6.11 5.57
CA PRO A 94 -5.02 6.56 5.50
C PRO A 94 -5.24 7.68 4.48
N SER A 95 -4.36 8.69 4.49
CA SER A 95 -4.50 9.81 3.56
C SER A 95 -4.25 9.40 2.10
N SER A 96 -3.37 8.42 1.83
CA SER A 96 -3.23 7.88 0.48
C SER A 96 -4.50 7.16 0.03
N ILE A 97 -5.11 6.37 0.90
CA ILE A 97 -6.36 5.65 0.60
C ILE A 97 -7.47 6.64 0.21
N SER A 98 -7.74 7.63 1.06
CA SER A 98 -8.85 8.56 0.88
C SER A 98 -8.64 9.61 -0.21
N GLN A 99 -7.40 9.87 -0.61
CA GLN A 99 -7.09 10.90 -1.61
C GLN A 99 -6.75 10.33 -2.99
N LEU A 100 -6.12 9.15 -3.06
CA LEU A 100 -5.51 8.64 -4.29
C LEU A 100 -6.20 7.41 -4.85
N TYR A 101 -6.80 6.56 -4.01
CA TYR A 101 -7.26 5.23 -4.45
C TYR A 101 -8.78 5.15 -4.64
N THR A 102 -9.54 6.18 -4.27
CA THR A 102 -11.01 6.17 -4.24
C THR A 102 -11.68 5.96 -5.60
N THR A 103 -10.97 6.23 -6.70
CA THR A 103 -11.51 6.23 -8.07
C THR A 103 -11.17 4.97 -8.88
N ASP A 104 -10.31 4.08 -8.39
CA ASP A 104 -9.95 2.85 -9.09
C ASP A 104 -10.09 1.64 -8.15
N GLY A 105 -11.04 0.78 -8.46
CA GLY A 105 -11.32 -0.42 -7.69
C GLY A 105 -10.12 -1.37 -7.56
N ASN A 106 -9.22 -1.42 -8.55
CA ASN A 106 -8.01 -2.24 -8.46
C ASN A 106 -7.03 -1.67 -7.43
N LEU A 107 -6.91 -0.34 -7.33
CA LEU A 107 -6.09 0.30 -6.30
C LEU A 107 -6.65 0.01 -4.91
N LEU A 108 -7.98 0.05 -4.75
CA LEU A 108 -8.65 -0.28 -3.49
C LEU A 108 -8.43 -1.74 -3.07
N VAL A 109 -8.55 -2.68 -4.00
CA VAL A 109 -8.30 -4.10 -3.70
C VAL A 109 -6.82 -4.33 -3.39
N ALA A 110 -5.92 -3.68 -4.12
CA ALA A 110 -4.48 -3.79 -3.89
C ALA A 110 -4.05 -3.23 -2.52
N VAL A 111 -4.59 -2.07 -2.11
CA VAL A 111 -4.27 -1.53 -0.78
C VAL A 111 -4.83 -2.42 0.33
N VAL A 112 -5.99 -3.04 0.13
CA VAL A 112 -6.55 -4.02 1.08
C VAL A 112 -5.65 -5.26 1.18
N SER A 113 -5.16 -5.77 0.05
CA SER A 113 -4.18 -6.86 0.00
C SER A 113 -2.87 -6.48 0.72
N LEU A 114 -2.38 -5.26 0.53
CA LEU A 114 -1.22 -4.74 1.25
C LEU A 114 -1.47 -4.71 2.76
N LEU A 115 -2.60 -4.15 3.21
CA LEU A 115 -2.95 -4.10 4.64
C LEU A 115 -3.08 -5.50 5.25
N HIS A 116 -3.68 -6.43 4.52
CA HIS A 116 -3.78 -7.82 4.93
C HIS A 116 -2.41 -8.45 5.13
N THR A 117 -1.52 -8.26 4.15
CA THR A 117 -0.16 -8.78 4.22
C THR A 117 0.59 -8.19 5.40
N LEU A 118 0.55 -6.87 5.58
CA LEU A 118 1.22 -6.18 6.69
C LEU A 118 0.72 -6.66 8.06
N ALA A 119 -0.59 -6.89 8.22
CA ALA A 119 -1.17 -7.37 9.48
C ALA A 119 -0.72 -8.80 9.83
N HIS A 120 -0.61 -9.66 8.82
CA HIS A 120 -0.20 -11.06 8.95
C HIS A 120 1.32 -11.25 8.79
N SER A 121 2.10 -10.18 8.89
CA SER A 121 3.57 -10.17 8.89
C SER A 121 4.13 -10.08 10.32
N PRO A 122 4.16 -11.15 11.14
CA PRO A 122 4.63 -11.06 12.52
C PRO A 122 6.09 -10.58 12.62
N GLU A 123 6.90 -10.90 11.63
CA GLU A 123 8.31 -10.49 11.53
C GLU A 123 8.51 -8.97 11.49
N LEU A 124 7.52 -8.21 11.01
CA LEU A 124 7.61 -6.75 10.92
C LEU A 124 7.26 -6.05 12.24
N SER A 125 6.57 -6.74 13.17
CA SER A 125 6.16 -6.20 14.48
C SER A 125 5.51 -4.81 14.38
N LEU A 126 4.61 -4.62 13.41
CA LEU A 126 4.03 -3.32 13.09
C LEU A 126 3.10 -2.79 14.21
N PRO A 127 3.07 -1.45 14.44
CA PRO A 127 2.11 -0.83 15.35
C PRO A 127 0.65 -1.08 14.93
N LYS A 128 -0.08 -1.83 15.78
CA LYS A 128 -1.48 -2.19 15.50
C LYS A 128 -2.41 -0.99 15.41
N GLN A 129 -2.14 0.09 16.15
CA GLN A 129 -3.01 1.26 16.20
C GLN A 129 -3.01 2.01 14.87
N GLU A 130 -1.83 2.29 14.31
CA GLU A 130 -1.65 2.98 13.04
C GLU A 130 -2.14 2.11 11.87
N LEU A 131 -1.84 0.81 11.91
CA LEU A 131 -2.37 -0.13 10.91
C LEU A 131 -3.90 -0.21 10.98
N GLY A 132 -4.48 -0.22 12.19
CA GLY A 132 -5.92 -0.19 12.38
C GLY A 132 -6.59 1.10 11.89
N ALA A 133 -5.88 2.24 11.92
CA ALA A 133 -6.36 3.48 11.31
C ALA A 133 -6.44 3.38 9.78
N ALA A 134 -5.45 2.76 9.14
CA ALA A 134 -5.49 2.50 7.71
C ALA A 134 -6.61 1.52 7.32
N VAL A 135 -6.85 0.48 8.12
CA VAL A 135 -7.96 -0.47 7.92
C VAL A 135 -9.33 0.24 8.01
N ARG A 136 -9.52 1.14 8.98
CA ARG A 136 -10.76 1.95 9.07
C ARG A 136 -10.97 2.80 7.82
N GLU A 137 -9.93 3.49 7.37
CA GLU A 137 -10.01 4.36 6.20
C GLU A 137 -10.30 3.56 4.92
N ALA A 138 -9.64 2.40 4.76
CA ALA A 138 -9.93 1.47 3.68
C ALA A 138 -11.38 0.99 3.71
N TYR A 139 -11.91 0.65 4.89
CA TYR A 139 -13.31 0.22 5.04
C TYR A 139 -14.31 1.32 4.70
N SER A 140 -14.10 2.53 5.21
CA SER A 140 -14.92 3.70 4.87
C SER A 140 -14.92 3.94 3.36
N THR A 141 -13.75 3.91 2.73
CA THR A 141 -13.59 4.13 1.30
C THR A 141 -14.24 3.03 0.46
N VAL A 142 -14.03 1.77 0.81
CA VAL A 142 -14.60 0.61 0.10
C VAL A 142 -16.12 0.58 0.21
N THR A 143 -16.69 0.86 1.38
CA THR A 143 -18.15 0.88 1.58
C THR A 143 -18.81 2.04 0.85
N GLY A 144 -18.13 3.20 0.79
CA GLY A 144 -18.53 4.38 0.02
C GLY A 144 -18.29 4.27 -1.49
N TYR A 145 -17.49 3.30 -1.96
CA TYR A 145 -17.15 3.16 -3.37
C TYR A 145 -18.40 2.93 -4.23
N SER A 146 -18.58 3.74 -5.27
CA SER A 146 -19.58 3.53 -6.31
C SER A 146 -18.91 3.64 -7.67
N ARG A 147 -19.20 2.68 -8.54
CA ARG A 147 -18.60 2.63 -9.88
C ARG A 147 -19.15 3.68 -10.83
N GLU A 148 -20.37 4.16 -10.56
CA GLU A 148 -21.08 5.13 -11.41
C GLU A 148 -20.45 6.54 -11.34
N SER A 149 -19.73 6.86 -10.26
CA SER A 149 -19.03 8.15 -10.08
C SER A 149 -17.76 8.31 -10.95
N THR A 150 -17.36 7.30 -11.71
CA THR A 150 -16.05 7.24 -12.40
C THR A 150 -16.13 7.21 -13.92
N GLN A 151 -17.32 7.31 -14.53
CA GLN A 151 -17.53 7.26 -15.99
C GLN A 151 -17.71 8.63 -16.69
N SER A 152 -17.33 9.75 -16.07
CA SER A 152 -17.45 11.08 -16.71
C SER A 152 -16.18 11.50 -17.48
N VAL A 153 -15.69 10.67 -18.41
CA VAL A 153 -14.74 11.09 -19.45
C VAL A 153 -15.18 10.44 -20.77
N PRO A 154 -15.48 11.21 -21.84
CA PRO A 154 -15.97 10.66 -23.09
C PRO A 154 -14.86 9.99 -23.91
N ASP A 155 -15.30 8.98 -24.67
CA ASP A 155 -14.59 8.14 -25.61
C ASP A 155 -13.45 8.80 -26.39
N HIS A 156 -12.30 8.12 -26.42
CA HIS A 156 -11.62 7.87 -27.69
C HIS A 156 -10.96 6.49 -27.67
N SER A 157 -11.31 5.74 -28.71
CA SER A 157 -10.86 4.42 -29.12
C SER A 157 -9.35 4.20 -28.94
N ASP A 158 -8.98 3.15 -28.21
CA ASP A 158 -8.13 2.08 -28.73
C ASP A 158 -7.98 0.96 -27.69
N SER A 159 -7.78 -0.25 -28.21
CA SER A 159 -7.71 -1.53 -27.51
C SER A 159 -7.14 -1.49 -26.08
N SER A 160 -7.93 -1.93 -25.11
CA SER A 160 -7.36 -2.59 -23.94
C SER A 160 -8.39 -3.54 -23.35
N LEU A 161 -7.92 -4.74 -23.01
CA LEU A 161 -8.65 -5.78 -22.31
C LEU A 161 -9.59 -5.14 -21.28
N SER A 162 -10.90 -5.34 -21.43
CA SER A 162 -11.88 -4.97 -20.42
C SER A 162 -11.60 -5.84 -19.19
N VAL A 163 -10.69 -5.37 -18.33
CA VAL A 163 -10.33 -6.03 -17.09
C VAL A 163 -11.63 -6.23 -16.32
N ASP A 164 -11.92 -7.50 -16.06
CA ASP A 164 -13.11 -7.92 -15.36
C ASP A 164 -13.32 -7.03 -14.14
N SER A 165 -14.55 -6.55 -14.08
CA SER A 165 -15.13 -5.72 -13.07
C SER A 165 -15.01 -6.34 -11.68
N VAL A 166 -13.87 -6.18 -10.99
CA VAL A 166 -13.76 -6.64 -9.60
C VAL A 166 -14.82 -5.92 -8.77
N ASP A 167 -15.73 -6.69 -8.19
CA ASP A 167 -16.69 -6.19 -7.21
C ASP A 167 -15.93 -5.90 -5.91
N VAL A 168 -15.40 -4.68 -5.82
CA VAL A 168 -14.54 -4.21 -4.72
C VAL A 168 -15.20 -4.46 -3.38
N LYS A 169 -16.50 -4.19 -3.24
CA LYS A 169 -17.21 -4.38 -1.97
C LYS A 169 -17.26 -5.84 -1.59
N LYS A 170 -17.62 -6.70 -2.53
CA LYS A 170 -17.71 -8.15 -2.30
C LYS A 170 -16.36 -8.75 -1.91
N VAL A 171 -15.28 -8.28 -2.52
CA VAL A 171 -13.92 -8.81 -2.29
C VAL A 171 -13.27 -8.22 -1.04
N ALA A 172 -13.28 -6.90 -0.87
CA ALA A 172 -12.50 -6.23 0.18
C ALA A 172 -13.20 -6.18 1.54
N THR A 173 -14.53 -6.10 1.59
CA THR A 173 -15.27 -5.93 2.86
C THR A 173 -15.04 -7.09 3.84
N PRO A 174 -15.08 -8.38 3.42
CA PRO A 174 -14.80 -9.49 4.32
C PRO A 174 -13.40 -9.43 4.92
N VAL A 175 -12.39 -9.16 4.08
CA VAL A 175 -10.98 -9.05 4.49
C VAL A 175 -10.79 -7.92 5.50
N LEU A 176 -11.36 -6.74 5.24
CA LEU A 176 -11.27 -5.61 6.16
C LEU A 176 -12.01 -5.87 7.48
N THR A 177 -13.12 -6.61 7.44
CA THR A 177 -13.85 -7.02 8.65
C THR A 177 -13.00 -7.98 9.49
N GLU A 178 -12.38 -8.98 8.87
CA GLU A 178 -11.45 -9.88 9.55
C GLU A 178 -10.27 -9.12 10.17
N LEU A 179 -9.62 -8.24 9.40
CA LEU A 179 -8.51 -7.41 9.88
C LEU A 179 -8.91 -6.53 11.06
N SER A 180 -10.15 -6.01 11.07
CA SER A 180 -10.63 -5.20 12.18
C SER A 180 -10.70 -5.97 13.50
N VAL A 181 -11.11 -7.24 13.44
CA VAL A 181 -11.12 -8.15 14.59
C VAL A 181 -9.69 -8.49 15.00
N TYR A 182 -8.83 -8.85 14.04
CA TYR A 182 -7.44 -9.23 14.30
C TYR A 182 -6.61 -8.09 14.94
N LEU A 183 -6.83 -6.86 14.48
CA LEU A 183 -6.16 -5.66 15.01
C LEU A 183 -6.87 -5.06 16.23
N ASN A 184 -8.04 -5.58 16.60
CA ASN A 184 -8.91 -5.03 17.64
C ASN A 184 -9.21 -3.53 17.39
N CYS A 185 -9.62 -3.19 16.16
CA CYS A 185 -10.05 -1.86 15.79
C CYS A 185 -11.52 -1.83 15.37
N SER A 186 -12.29 -0.88 15.91
CA SER A 186 -13.67 -0.63 15.46
C SER A 186 -13.67 -0.10 14.03
N LEU A 187 -14.56 -0.60 13.19
CA LEU A 187 -14.84 -0.07 11.84
C LEU A 187 -15.88 1.06 11.82
N ARG A 188 -16.53 1.31 12.96
CA ARG A 188 -17.40 2.48 13.16
C ARG A 188 -16.59 3.74 13.42
#